data_AF-A0A9W6QVA4-F1
#
_entry.id   AF-A0A9W6QVA4-F1
#
_cell.length_a   1.000
_cell.length_b   1.000
_cell.length_c   1.000
_cell.angle_alpha   90.00
_cell.angle_beta   90.00
_cell.angle_gamma   90.00
#
_symmetry.space_group_name_H-M   'P 1'
#
loop_
_entity.id
_entity.type
_entity.pdbx_description
1 polymer ?
#
loop_
_entity_poly.entity_id
_entity_poly.type
_entity_poly.pdbx_seq_one_letter_code
_entity_poly.pdbx_strand_id
1 'polypeptide(L)'
;MPSEPFDPPRLTMARRLAGLGVGPLSERVGVDVEPFELGQAHPGAATLRDLARALDVPVAFFHPGRPRLHLDLARTSLPRGADRTAAALELLWEVLCEVRQHVDLPAARFGPPTFPTALAHRVRTAWGVPTGPLPGLIEHLEDQGVLVAYVPGTGCAAELPGHTVIGVVATMSQVELRWSVAEQFGHLLTGTGQASATAFAAELLLPADALTCAGRDPVELAAGFGVPMDRLVRRARGLGIRLRAVAGDALTVLNAEQSRNGAIRDGRLPVDEPSMLIEAARMAFADPVTELSATLRVPPRTVTGLLGIVPAVVGRHLTAVR
;
A
#
# COMPACT_ATOMS: atom_id res chain seq x y z
N MET A 1 -18.58 -38.15 -13.06
CA MET A 1 -17.42 -37.60 -12.33
C MET A 1 -17.95 -36.49 -11.42
N PRO A 2 -17.71 -36.50 -10.11
CA PRO A 2 -18.05 -35.35 -9.28
C PRO A 2 -17.29 -34.12 -9.80
N SER A 3 -17.97 -32.98 -9.92
CA SER A 3 -17.35 -31.72 -10.29
C SER A 3 -16.34 -31.32 -9.21
N GLU A 4 -15.16 -30.81 -9.61
CA GLU A 4 -14.19 -30.24 -8.67
C GLU A 4 -14.84 -29.07 -7.91
N PRO A 5 -14.55 -28.88 -6.61
CA PRO A 5 -15.15 -27.79 -5.86
C PRO A 5 -14.69 -26.43 -6.41
N PHE A 6 -15.63 -25.52 -6.67
CA PHE A 6 -15.36 -24.21 -7.30
C PHE A 6 -16.25 -23.12 -6.68
N ASP A 7 -15.66 -21.95 -6.45
CA ASP A 7 -16.32 -20.75 -5.91
C ASP A 7 -16.13 -19.59 -6.91
N PRO A 8 -17.16 -19.17 -7.66
CA PRO A 8 -17.07 -18.13 -8.69
C PRO A 8 -16.36 -16.83 -8.27
N PRO A 9 -16.60 -16.28 -7.06
CA PRO A 9 -15.91 -15.08 -6.61
C PRO A 9 -14.39 -15.25 -6.44
N ARG A 10 -13.89 -16.48 -6.26
CA ARG A 10 -12.44 -16.75 -6.26
C ARG A 10 -11.85 -16.54 -7.66
N LEU A 11 -12.58 -16.92 -8.71
CA LEU A 11 -12.12 -16.65 -10.06
C LEU A 11 -12.06 -15.14 -10.33
N THR A 12 -13.11 -14.39 -9.96
CA THR A 12 -13.13 -12.92 -10.05
C THR A 12 -11.98 -12.29 -9.28
N MET A 13 -11.71 -12.74 -8.05
CA MET A 13 -10.62 -12.25 -7.22
C MET A 13 -9.24 -12.52 -7.87
N ALA A 14 -8.98 -13.75 -8.32
CA ALA A 14 -7.72 -14.10 -8.98
C ALA A 14 -7.50 -13.27 -10.26
N ARG A 15 -8.56 -13.09 -11.07
CA ARG A 15 -8.52 -12.25 -12.26
C ARG A 15 -8.18 -10.80 -11.94
N ARG A 16 -8.83 -10.22 -10.92
CA ARG A 16 -8.55 -8.84 -10.47
C ARG A 16 -7.13 -8.69 -9.93
N LEU A 17 -6.63 -9.64 -9.14
CA LEU A 17 -5.23 -9.67 -8.66
C LEU A 17 -4.22 -9.71 -9.81
N ALA A 18 -4.53 -10.45 -10.87
CA ALA A 18 -3.74 -10.50 -12.10
C ALA A 18 -3.86 -9.23 -12.96
N GLY A 19 -4.80 -8.32 -12.65
CA GLY A 19 -5.07 -7.11 -13.42
C GLY A 19 -5.68 -7.37 -14.79
N LEU A 20 -6.38 -8.51 -14.96
CA LEU A 20 -6.97 -8.89 -16.24
C LEU A 20 -8.46 -8.53 -16.29
N GLY A 21 -8.93 -8.12 -17.47
CA GLY A 21 -10.36 -8.09 -17.78
C GLY A 21 -10.90 -9.49 -18.09
N VAL A 22 -12.22 -9.65 -18.15
CA VAL A 22 -12.86 -10.94 -18.51
C VAL A 22 -12.45 -11.34 -19.93
N GLY A 23 -12.57 -10.45 -20.91
CA GLY A 23 -12.18 -10.69 -22.31
C GLY A 23 -10.73 -11.18 -22.47
N PRO A 24 -9.72 -10.44 -21.98
CA PRO A 24 -8.31 -10.88 -22.03
C PRO A 24 -8.06 -12.24 -21.37
N LEU A 25 -8.78 -12.58 -20.30
CA LEU A 25 -8.64 -13.90 -19.67
C LEU A 25 -9.31 -15.00 -20.52
N SER A 26 -10.50 -14.74 -21.06
CA SER A 26 -11.20 -15.66 -21.97
C SER A 26 -10.35 -15.98 -23.20
N GLU A 27 -9.73 -14.97 -23.82
CA GLU A 27 -8.80 -15.15 -24.93
C GLU A 27 -7.59 -16.01 -24.55
N ARG A 28 -7.02 -15.76 -23.36
CA ARG A 28 -5.82 -16.47 -22.88
C ARG A 28 -6.07 -17.94 -22.58
N VAL A 29 -7.27 -18.29 -22.11
CA VAL A 29 -7.68 -19.67 -21.78
C VAL A 29 -8.37 -20.36 -22.96
N GLY A 30 -8.87 -19.59 -23.94
CA GLY A 30 -9.55 -20.11 -25.13
C GLY A 30 -11.02 -20.50 -24.89
N VAL A 31 -11.63 -20.02 -23.80
CA VAL A 31 -13.04 -20.27 -23.44
C VAL A 31 -13.66 -19.02 -22.83
N ASP A 32 -14.98 -18.87 -22.94
CA ASP A 32 -15.67 -17.77 -22.27
C ASP A 32 -15.70 -17.96 -20.75
N VAL A 33 -15.10 -17.02 -20.03
CA VAL A 33 -14.95 -17.05 -18.57
C VAL A 33 -16.12 -16.39 -17.84
N GLU A 34 -16.88 -15.51 -18.50
CA GLU A 34 -17.98 -14.77 -17.86
C GLU A 34 -19.02 -15.68 -17.18
N PRO A 35 -19.48 -16.78 -17.80
CA PRO A 35 -20.44 -17.69 -17.16
C PRO A 35 -19.89 -18.35 -15.90
N PHE A 36 -18.57 -18.55 -15.81
CA PHE A 36 -17.94 -19.12 -14.60
C PHE A 36 -17.91 -18.09 -13.47
N GLU A 37 -17.57 -16.83 -13.73
CA GLU A 37 -17.56 -15.77 -12.71
C GLU A 37 -18.98 -15.44 -12.20
N LEU A 38 -19.98 -15.53 -13.08
CA LEU A 38 -21.39 -15.33 -12.71
C LEU A 38 -22.00 -16.56 -12.02
N GLY A 39 -21.27 -17.68 -11.92
CA GLY A 39 -21.78 -18.93 -11.34
C GLY A 39 -22.86 -19.61 -12.18
N GLN A 40 -22.96 -19.26 -13.47
CA GLN A 40 -23.92 -19.83 -14.42
C GLN A 40 -23.42 -21.14 -15.04
N ALA A 41 -22.11 -21.37 -15.02
CA ALA A 41 -21.47 -22.59 -15.48
C ALA A 41 -20.36 -23.03 -14.53
N HIS A 42 -19.99 -24.30 -14.60
CA HIS A 42 -18.90 -24.87 -13.82
C HIS A 42 -17.74 -25.27 -14.74
N PRO A 43 -16.51 -24.76 -14.51
CA PRO A 43 -15.37 -25.11 -15.36
C PRO A 43 -14.97 -26.58 -15.13
N GLY A 44 -14.66 -27.30 -16.21
CA GLY A 44 -14.08 -28.64 -16.11
C GLY A 44 -12.65 -28.61 -15.57
N ALA A 45 -12.12 -29.76 -15.13
CA ALA A 45 -10.78 -29.88 -14.55
C ALA A 45 -9.63 -29.43 -15.49
N ALA A 46 -9.81 -29.53 -16.81
CA ALA A 46 -8.86 -28.98 -17.78
C ALA A 46 -8.88 -27.45 -17.76
N THR A 47 -10.06 -26.85 -17.90
CA THR A 47 -10.27 -25.41 -17.83
C THR A 47 -9.80 -24.82 -16.50
N LEU A 48 -10.04 -25.48 -15.37
CA LEU A 48 -9.55 -25.04 -14.06
C LEU A 48 -8.01 -24.98 -14.00
N ARG A 49 -7.32 -25.96 -14.59
CA ARG A 49 -5.85 -25.94 -14.67
C ARG A 49 -5.33 -24.83 -15.58
N ASP A 50 -6.03 -24.54 -16.68
CA ASP A 50 -5.65 -23.47 -17.59
C ASP A 50 -5.91 -22.08 -16.97
N LEU A 51 -7.02 -21.90 -16.25
CA LEU A 51 -7.28 -20.70 -15.44
C LEU A 51 -6.22 -20.50 -14.36
N ALA A 52 -5.89 -21.55 -13.61
CA ALA A 52 -4.84 -21.53 -12.58
C ALA A 52 -3.49 -21.08 -13.16
N ARG A 53 -3.09 -21.65 -14.30
CA ARG A 53 -1.86 -21.28 -15.00
C ARG A 53 -1.89 -19.84 -15.52
N ALA A 54 -3.00 -19.41 -16.12
CA ALA A 54 -3.16 -18.07 -16.68
C ALA A 54 -3.15 -16.96 -15.60
N LEU A 55 -3.67 -17.26 -14.42
CA LEU A 55 -3.78 -16.36 -13.27
C LEU A 55 -2.66 -16.53 -12.26
N ASP A 56 -1.77 -17.50 -12.49
CA ASP A 56 -0.57 -17.74 -11.70
C ASP A 56 -0.90 -18.03 -10.21
N VAL A 57 -1.94 -18.84 -10.00
CA VAL A 57 -2.45 -19.32 -8.70
C VAL A 57 -2.58 -20.85 -8.72
N PRO A 58 -2.54 -21.56 -7.58
CA PRO A 58 -2.86 -22.99 -7.56
C PRO A 58 -4.35 -23.23 -7.85
N VAL A 59 -4.70 -24.39 -8.42
CA VAL A 59 -6.12 -24.78 -8.67
C VAL A 59 -6.97 -24.67 -7.40
N ALA A 60 -6.38 -25.05 -6.26
CA ALA A 60 -7.04 -24.97 -4.96
C ALA A 60 -7.45 -23.54 -4.54
N PHE A 61 -6.88 -22.49 -5.16
CA PHE A 61 -7.31 -21.11 -4.93
C PHE A 61 -8.80 -20.92 -5.23
N PHE A 62 -9.33 -21.63 -6.23
CA PHE A 62 -10.73 -21.54 -6.66
C PHE A 62 -11.70 -22.31 -5.78
N HIS A 63 -11.20 -23.11 -4.82
CA HIS A 63 -12.05 -23.90 -3.94
C HIS A 63 -12.67 -23.01 -2.83
N PRO A 64 -13.91 -23.30 -2.39
CA PRO A 64 -14.51 -22.64 -1.24
C PRO A 64 -13.81 -23.00 0.08
N GLY A 65 -14.24 -22.34 1.17
CA GLY A 65 -13.83 -22.66 2.55
C GLY A 65 -12.84 -21.68 3.19
N ARG A 66 -12.40 -20.65 2.45
CA ARG A 66 -11.62 -19.54 3.01
C ARG A 66 -12.54 -18.36 3.34
N PRO A 67 -12.20 -17.54 4.37
CA PRO A 67 -12.91 -16.28 4.63
C PRO A 67 -12.90 -15.41 3.36
N ARG A 68 -13.92 -14.58 3.18
CA ARG A 68 -14.03 -13.69 2.01
C ARG A 68 -14.60 -12.35 2.42
N LEU A 69 -13.91 -11.29 2.01
CA LEU A 69 -14.41 -9.93 2.08
C LEU A 69 -14.93 -9.51 0.70
N HIS A 70 -16.08 -8.87 0.67
CA HIS A 70 -16.47 -8.02 -0.46
C HIS A 70 -16.21 -6.58 -0.05
N LEU A 71 -15.22 -5.94 -0.66
CA LEU A 71 -14.77 -4.61 -0.22
C LEU A 71 -15.86 -3.55 -0.45
N ASP A 72 -16.25 -2.87 0.62
CA ASP A 72 -17.09 -1.67 0.53
C ASP A 72 -16.23 -0.48 0.08
N LEU A 73 -16.30 -0.15 -1.21
CA LEU A 73 -15.53 0.94 -1.79
C LEU A 73 -15.83 2.31 -1.15
N ALA A 74 -17.00 2.51 -0.54
CA ALA A 74 -17.34 3.76 0.15
C ALA A 74 -16.51 3.97 1.42
N ARG A 75 -15.93 2.90 1.96
CA ARG A 75 -15.02 2.90 3.10
C ARG A 75 -13.55 2.93 2.69
N THR A 76 -13.26 3.34 1.45
CA THR A 76 -11.91 3.43 0.91
C THR A 76 -11.69 4.74 0.16
N SER A 77 -10.44 5.16 0.01
CA SER A 77 -10.04 6.26 -0.89
C SER A 77 -9.75 5.79 -2.33
N LEU A 78 -10.05 4.53 -2.68
CA LEU A 78 -9.69 3.98 -3.98
C LEU A 78 -10.41 4.71 -5.13
N PRO A 79 -9.68 5.08 -6.20
CA PRO A 79 -10.31 5.58 -7.41
C PRO A 79 -11.09 4.46 -8.12
N ARG A 80 -12.08 4.85 -8.93
CA ARG A 80 -12.82 3.91 -9.79
C ARG A 80 -11.85 3.17 -10.71
N GLY A 81 -12.03 1.86 -10.85
CA GLY A 81 -11.20 0.99 -11.68
C GLY A 81 -9.91 0.49 -11.01
N ALA A 82 -9.69 0.78 -9.73
CA ALA A 82 -8.58 0.21 -8.96
C ALA A 82 -8.84 -1.25 -8.51
N ASP A 83 -9.42 -2.07 -9.37
CA ASP A 83 -9.90 -3.43 -9.05
C ASP A 83 -8.78 -4.33 -8.53
N ARG A 84 -7.55 -4.15 -9.04
CA ARG A 84 -6.38 -4.92 -8.60
C ARG A 84 -6.02 -4.61 -7.15
N THR A 85 -6.06 -3.33 -6.77
CA THR A 85 -5.81 -2.90 -5.38
C THR A 85 -6.96 -3.36 -4.48
N ALA A 86 -8.21 -3.25 -4.93
CA ALA A 86 -9.38 -3.73 -4.19
C ALA A 86 -9.27 -5.24 -3.87
N ALA A 87 -8.96 -6.07 -4.86
CA ALA A 87 -8.78 -7.51 -4.65
C ALA A 87 -7.57 -7.84 -3.76
N ALA A 88 -6.52 -7.01 -3.78
CA ALA A 88 -5.38 -7.16 -2.86
C ALA A 88 -5.75 -6.81 -1.41
N LEU A 89 -6.62 -5.82 -1.18
CA LEU A 89 -7.17 -5.53 0.15
C LEU A 89 -8.09 -6.65 0.65
N GLU A 90 -8.90 -7.23 -0.24
CA GLU A 90 -9.71 -8.42 0.09
C GLU A 90 -8.80 -9.59 0.51
N LEU A 91 -7.70 -9.83 -0.21
CA LEU A 91 -6.72 -10.86 0.16
C LEU A 91 -5.98 -10.54 1.44
N LEU A 92 -5.58 -9.28 1.63
CA LEU A 92 -4.93 -8.82 2.85
C LEU A 92 -5.83 -9.05 4.07
N TRP A 93 -7.14 -8.83 3.92
CA TRP A 93 -8.08 -9.13 4.99
C TRP A 93 -8.11 -10.62 5.35
N GLU A 94 -8.02 -11.52 4.35
CA GLU A 94 -7.89 -12.96 4.64
C GLU A 94 -6.60 -13.28 5.40
N VAL A 95 -5.47 -12.64 5.05
CA VAL A 95 -4.22 -12.76 5.84
C VAL A 95 -4.44 -12.29 7.27
N LEU A 96 -5.10 -11.15 7.46
CA LEU A 96 -5.39 -10.61 8.80
C LEU A 96 -6.31 -11.53 9.61
N CYS A 97 -7.27 -12.20 8.98
CA CYS A 97 -8.09 -13.22 9.64
C CYS A 97 -7.27 -14.40 10.17
N GLU A 98 -6.25 -14.84 9.43
CA GLU A 98 -5.37 -15.92 9.90
C GLU A 98 -4.43 -15.44 11.01
N VAL A 99 -3.79 -14.27 10.85
CA VAL A 99 -2.89 -13.71 11.87
C VAL A 99 -3.62 -13.47 13.20
N ARG A 100 -4.86 -12.99 13.16
CA ARG A 100 -5.66 -12.68 14.35
C ARG A 100 -6.15 -13.89 15.14
N GLN A 101 -6.02 -15.09 14.61
CA GLN A 101 -6.26 -16.29 15.41
C GLN A 101 -5.17 -16.49 16.47
N HIS A 102 -4.03 -15.81 16.32
CA HIS A 102 -2.84 -16.00 17.16
C HIS A 102 -2.34 -14.71 17.82
N VAL A 103 -2.63 -13.54 17.24
CA VAL A 103 -2.11 -12.23 17.69
C VAL A 103 -3.21 -11.18 17.75
N ASP A 104 -3.26 -10.43 18.85
CA ASP A 104 -4.10 -9.24 18.96
C ASP A 104 -3.43 -8.05 18.28
N LEU A 105 -4.03 -7.55 17.19
CA LEU A 105 -3.59 -6.34 16.51
C LEU A 105 -4.24 -5.11 17.15
N PRO A 106 -3.49 -4.02 17.38
CA PRO A 106 -4.02 -2.80 17.97
C PRO A 106 -5.12 -2.19 17.09
N ALA A 107 -6.20 -1.74 17.73
CA ALA A 107 -7.25 -1.00 17.05
C ALA A 107 -6.81 0.44 16.80
N ALA A 108 -7.16 0.96 15.62
CA ALA A 108 -6.89 2.33 15.23
C ALA A 108 -7.51 3.35 16.19
N ARG A 109 -6.73 4.34 16.64
CA ARG A 109 -7.15 5.37 17.60
C ARG A 109 -7.26 6.76 16.95
N PHE A 110 -8.25 6.95 16.06
CA PHE A 110 -8.50 8.26 15.46
C PHE A 110 -9.88 8.81 15.82
N GLY A 111 -9.90 10.06 16.29
CA GLY A 111 -11.13 10.80 16.54
C GLY A 111 -11.71 11.44 15.28
N PRO A 112 -12.98 11.88 15.32
CA PRO A 112 -13.64 12.51 14.17
C PRO A 112 -12.94 13.82 13.74
N PRO A 113 -13.00 14.19 12.44
CA PRO A 113 -12.27 15.33 11.90
C PRO A 113 -12.65 16.67 12.51
N THR A 114 -11.63 17.50 12.71
CA THR A 114 -11.76 18.97 12.76
C THR A 114 -10.67 19.54 11.85
N PHE A 115 -11.00 20.47 10.95
CA PHE A 115 -10.15 21.17 9.94
C PHE A 115 -8.74 20.61 9.59
N PRO A 116 -8.42 20.31 8.31
CA PRO A 116 -7.20 19.58 7.91
C PRO A 116 -5.86 20.16 8.38
N THR A 117 -5.63 21.46 8.30
CA THR A 117 -4.35 22.07 8.70
C THR A 117 -4.18 22.08 10.22
N ALA A 118 -5.22 22.49 10.95
CA ALA A 118 -5.24 22.40 12.41
C ALA A 118 -5.08 20.94 12.89
N LEU A 119 -5.60 19.98 12.11
CA LEU A 119 -5.45 18.55 12.37
C LEU A 119 -4.01 18.07 12.25
N ALA A 120 -3.27 18.51 11.23
CA ALA A 120 -1.86 18.18 11.10
C ALA A 120 -1.05 18.66 12.32
N HIS A 121 -1.27 19.89 12.79
CA HIS A 121 -0.63 20.39 14.01
C HIS A 121 -1.04 19.62 15.27
N ARG A 122 -2.32 19.24 15.40
CA ARG A 122 -2.79 18.41 16.53
C ARG A 122 -2.18 17.02 16.52
N VAL A 123 -2.09 16.38 15.35
CA VAL A 123 -1.41 15.09 15.17
C VAL A 123 0.04 15.20 15.62
N ARG A 124 0.78 16.20 15.13
CA ARG A 124 2.18 16.43 15.54
C ARG A 124 2.31 16.65 17.04
N THR A 125 1.40 17.44 17.62
CA THR A 125 1.38 17.70 19.08
C THR A 125 1.11 16.42 19.86
N ALA A 126 0.15 15.60 19.42
CA ALA A 126 -0.17 14.32 20.05
C ALA A 126 0.99 13.31 19.96
N TRP A 127 1.75 13.33 18.88
CA TRP A 127 2.96 12.52 18.71
C TRP A 127 4.21 13.15 19.36
N GLY A 128 4.09 14.34 19.98
CA GLY A 128 5.23 15.02 20.60
C GLY A 128 6.29 15.50 19.62
N VAL A 129 5.94 15.68 18.33
CA VAL A 129 6.89 16.04 17.27
C VAL A 129 6.97 17.57 17.12
N PRO A 130 8.13 18.20 17.35
CA PRO A 130 8.31 19.65 17.22
C PRO A 130 8.20 20.09 15.76
N THR A 131 8.03 21.39 15.49
CA THR A 131 8.04 21.92 14.12
C THR A 131 9.32 21.55 13.37
N GLY A 132 9.19 20.93 12.19
CA GLY A 132 10.33 20.45 11.39
C GLY A 132 10.05 19.11 10.69
N PRO A 133 11.12 18.38 10.29
CA PRO A 133 10.99 17.02 9.78
C PRO A 133 10.25 16.10 10.76
N LEU A 134 9.56 15.09 10.23
CA LEU A 134 8.73 14.15 10.99
C LEU A 134 9.32 12.73 10.89
N PRO A 135 10.33 12.34 11.67
CA PRO A 135 10.84 10.96 11.63
C PRO A 135 9.73 9.96 12.04
N GLY A 136 9.85 8.70 11.60
CA GLY A 136 8.98 7.60 12.04
C GLY A 136 7.49 7.82 11.77
N LEU A 137 7.12 8.28 10.58
CA LEU A 137 5.70 8.47 10.22
C LEU A 137 4.94 7.13 10.23
N ILE A 138 5.51 6.08 9.64
CA ILE A 138 4.87 4.77 9.59
C ILE A 138 4.85 4.16 10.99
N GLU A 139 5.96 4.22 11.71
CA GLU A 139 6.05 3.79 13.11
C GLU A 139 4.96 4.45 13.98
N HIS A 140 4.82 5.77 13.93
CA HIS A 140 3.76 6.47 14.68
C HIS A 140 2.34 6.05 14.28
N LEU A 141 2.11 5.71 13.01
CA LEU A 141 0.80 5.24 12.55
C LEU A 141 0.52 3.81 13.04
N GLU A 142 1.54 2.95 12.96
CA GLU A 142 1.49 1.57 13.45
C GLU A 142 1.26 1.54 14.98
N ASP A 143 1.94 2.39 15.75
CA ASP A 143 1.71 2.54 17.20
C ASP A 143 0.26 2.96 17.55
N GLN A 144 -0.42 3.63 16.62
CA GLN A 144 -1.83 4.01 16.77
C GLN A 144 -2.82 2.99 16.20
N GLY A 145 -2.35 1.83 15.72
CA GLY A 145 -3.18 0.75 15.19
C GLY A 145 -3.57 0.87 13.71
N VAL A 146 -2.86 1.70 12.94
CA VAL A 146 -2.98 1.69 11.47
C VAL A 146 -2.03 0.66 10.90
N LEU A 147 -2.54 -0.26 10.10
CA LEU A 147 -1.71 -1.18 9.34
C LEU A 147 -1.25 -0.51 8.06
N VAL A 148 0.06 -0.35 7.87
CA VAL A 148 0.62 0.04 6.58
C VAL A 148 1.01 -1.23 5.83
N ALA A 149 0.51 -1.39 4.61
CA ALA A 149 0.74 -2.61 3.83
C ALA A 149 1.07 -2.28 2.37
N TYR A 150 1.86 -3.15 1.74
CA TYR A 150 2.14 -3.02 0.32
C TYR A 150 0.99 -3.57 -0.52
N VAL A 151 0.53 -2.76 -1.48
CA VAL A 151 -0.54 -3.12 -2.41
C VAL A 151 -0.10 -2.87 -3.85
N PRO A 152 -0.59 -3.67 -4.82
CA PRO A 152 -0.38 -3.40 -6.23
C PRO A 152 -1.23 -2.21 -6.68
N GLY A 153 -0.84 -1.57 -7.79
CA GLY A 153 -1.63 -0.54 -8.44
C GLY A 153 -1.47 0.82 -7.78
N THR A 154 -2.47 1.27 -7.02
CA THR A 154 -2.51 2.61 -6.41
C THR A 154 -2.49 2.51 -4.89
N GLY A 155 -1.89 3.51 -4.23
CA GLY A 155 -2.02 3.67 -2.79
C GLY A 155 -3.46 4.01 -2.40
N CYS A 156 -3.84 3.67 -1.17
CA CYS A 156 -5.19 3.89 -0.65
C CYS A 156 -5.23 3.93 0.88
N ALA A 157 -6.32 4.47 1.40
CA ALA A 157 -6.78 4.30 2.76
C ALA A 157 -8.03 3.42 2.71
N ALA A 158 -8.13 2.45 3.61
CA ALA A 158 -9.24 1.53 3.66
C ALA A 158 -9.61 1.15 5.10
N GLU A 159 -10.91 1.13 5.36
CA GLU A 159 -11.47 0.61 6.59
C GLU A 159 -12.01 -0.80 6.35
N LEU A 160 -11.21 -1.81 6.69
CA LEU A 160 -11.58 -3.22 6.61
C LEU A 160 -12.23 -3.66 7.93
N PRO A 161 -13.00 -4.76 7.97
CA PRO A 161 -13.58 -5.24 9.21
C PRO A 161 -12.53 -5.47 10.31
N GLY A 162 -12.54 -4.59 11.32
CA GLY A 162 -11.62 -4.61 12.45
C GLY A 162 -10.23 -4.00 12.21
N HIS A 163 -9.98 -3.40 11.04
CA HIS A 163 -8.66 -2.88 10.66
C HIS A 163 -8.72 -1.61 9.84
N THR A 164 -7.96 -0.61 10.26
CA THR A 164 -7.65 0.57 9.45
C THR A 164 -6.34 0.31 8.69
N VAL A 165 -6.38 0.42 7.37
CA VAL A 165 -5.25 0.09 6.49
C VAL A 165 -4.86 1.30 5.64
N ILE A 166 -3.57 1.55 5.53
CA ILE A 166 -2.96 2.38 4.48
C ILE A 166 -2.21 1.45 3.52
N GLY A 167 -2.70 1.35 2.28
CA GLY A 167 -2.02 0.67 1.20
C GLY A 167 -1.03 1.59 0.49
N VAL A 168 0.22 1.14 0.29
CA VAL A 168 1.26 1.84 -0.48
C VAL A 168 1.88 0.93 -1.53
N VAL A 169 2.47 1.51 -2.58
CA VAL A 169 3.03 0.73 -3.69
C VAL A 169 4.51 0.45 -3.44
N ALA A 170 4.91 -0.82 -3.42
CA ALA A 170 6.27 -1.25 -3.08
C ALA A 170 7.38 -0.71 -4.00
N THR A 171 7.03 -0.31 -5.23
CA THR A 171 8.00 0.24 -6.19
C THR A 171 8.26 1.74 -6.03
N MET A 172 7.59 2.40 -5.08
CA MET A 172 7.83 3.81 -4.79
C MET A 172 9.22 4.02 -4.17
N SER A 173 9.84 5.15 -4.47
CA SER A 173 11.00 5.62 -3.72
C SER A 173 10.59 5.93 -2.27
N GLN A 174 11.53 5.98 -1.33
CA GLN A 174 11.19 6.25 0.07
C GLN A 174 10.47 7.60 0.27
N VAL A 175 10.87 8.65 -0.46
CA VAL A 175 10.22 9.97 -0.39
C VAL A 175 8.80 9.96 -0.97
N GLU A 176 8.56 9.17 -2.02
CA GLU A 176 7.23 8.99 -2.61
C GLU A 176 6.33 8.14 -1.72
N LEU A 177 6.86 7.05 -1.15
CA LEU A 177 6.16 6.20 -0.20
C LEU A 177 5.72 7.02 1.00
N ARG A 178 6.64 7.78 1.60
CA ARG A 178 6.38 8.64 2.75
C ARG A 178 5.33 9.71 2.46
N TRP A 179 5.38 10.35 1.29
CA TRP A 179 4.32 11.27 0.87
C TRP A 179 2.98 10.54 0.72
N SER A 180 2.99 9.36 0.08
CA SER A 180 1.79 8.55 -0.12
C SER A 180 1.15 8.17 1.21
N VAL A 181 1.93 7.70 2.19
CA VAL A 181 1.43 7.39 3.55
C VAL A 181 0.76 8.60 4.18
N ALA A 182 1.39 9.78 4.15
CA ALA A 182 0.82 11.00 4.73
C ALA A 182 -0.49 11.43 4.03
N GLU A 183 -0.57 11.26 2.70
CA GLU A 183 -1.77 11.56 1.92
C GLU A 183 -2.91 10.59 2.24
N GLN A 184 -2.63 9.28 2.34
CA GLN A 184 -3.63 8.29 2.74
C GLN A 184 -4.06 8.45 4.18
N PHE A 185 -3.15 8.84 5.08
CA PHE A 185 -3.53 9.19 6.44
C PHE A 185 -4.48 10.41 6.47
N GLY A 186 -4.24 11.41 5.62
CA GLY A 186 -5.16 12.52 5.41
C GLY A 186 -6.55 12.05 4.94
N HIS A 187 -6.63 11.03 4.09
CA HIS A 187 -7.91 10.44 3.67
C HIS A 187 -8.67 9.80 4.83
N LEU A 188 -7.98 9.06 5.71
CA LEU A 188 -8.60 8.44 6.88
C LEU A 188 -9.20 9.48 7.82
N LEU A 189 -8.45 10.55 8.09
CA LEU A 189 -8.86 11.51 9.10
C LEU A 189 -9.90 12.50 8.59
N THR A 190 -9.75 12.99 7.36
CA THR A 190 -10.51 14.17 6.93
C THR A 190 -11.88 13.84 6.37
N GLY A 191 -12.13 12.60 5.94
CA GLY A 191 -13.40 12.17 5.32
C GLY A 191 -13.87 13.01 4.12
N THR A 192 -13.03 13.95 3.66
CA THR A 192 -13.33 14.98 2.66
C THR A 192 -12.40 14.79 1.47
N GLY A 193 -12.78 15.30 0.30
CA GLY A 193 -12.13 14.96 -0.99
C GLY A 193 -10.60 15.16 -1.04
N GLN A 194 -9.97 14.57 -2.06
CA GLN A 194 -8.51 14.46 -2.25
C GLN A 194 -7.68 15.74 -1.98
N ALA A 195 -8.21 16.93 -2.30
CA ALA A 195 -7.55 18.21 -2.01
C ALA A 195 -7.31 18.44 -0.50
N SER A 196 -8.24 18.00 0.35
CA SER A 196 -8.17 18.07 1.81
C SER A 196 -7.05 17.18 2.35
N ALA A 197 -6.98 15.93 1.86
CA ALA A 197 -5.93 14.98 2.21
C ALA A 197 -4.53 15.45 1.78
N THR A 198 -4.41 16.01 0.57
CA THR A 198 -3.15 16.58 0.08
C THR A 198 -2.71 17.77 0.93
N ALA A 199 -3.64 18.65 1.31
CA ALA A 199 -3.34 19.79 2.18
C ALA A 199 -2.91 19.35 3.58
N PHE A 200 -3.58 18.33 4.14
CA PHE A 200 -3.18 17.70 5.40
C PHE A 200 -1.76 17.13 5.32
N ALA A 201 -1.46 16.31 4.30
CA ALA A 201 -0.13 15.71 4.12
C ALA A 201 0.95 16.78 3.98
N ALA A 202 0.66 17.85 3.23
CA ALA A 202 1.57 18.97 3.07
C ALA A 202 1.81 19.70 4.39
N GLU A 203 0.79 19.97 5.20
CA GLU A 203 0.98 20.60 6.52
C GLU A 203 1.69 19.67 7.51
N LEU A 204 1.37 18.36 7.48
CA LEU A 204 1.95 17.36 8.36
C LEU A 204 3.46 17.19 8.09
N LEU A 205 3.85 17.06 6.82
CA LEU A 205 5.24 16.83 6.42
C LEU A 205 6.04 18.12 6.24
N LEU A 206 5.39 19.22 5.83
CA LEU A 206 5.99 20.53 5.56
C LEU A 206 5.19 21.64 6.27
N PRO A 207 5.32 21.75 7.61
CA PRO A 207 4.58 22.74 8.38
C PRO A 207 4.92 24.15 7.87
N ALA A 208 3.92 25.02 7.73
CA ALA A 208 4.14 26.38 7.22
C ALA A 208 5.23 27.13 8.02
N ASP A 209 5.18 26.99 9.35
CA ASP A 209 6.13 27.61 10.28
C ASP A 209 7.56 27.09 10.08
N ALA A 210 7.72 25.85 9.61
CA ALA A 210 9.02 25.23 9.33
C ALA A 210 9.63 25.69 8.00
N LEU A 211 8.79 26.19 7.08
CA LEU A 211 9.22 26.72 5.78
C LEU A 211 9.59 28.21 5.83
N THR A 212 9.58 28.82 7.02
CA THR A 212 10.00 30.22 7.20
C THR A 212 11.49 30.37 6.88
N CYS A 213 11.79 31.09 5.79
CA CYS A 213 13.02 31.82 5.42
C CYS A 213 13.12 31.92 3.88
N ALA A 214 13.35 33.12 3.36
CA ALA A 214 13.60 33.32 1.93
C ALA A 214 15.00 32.79 1.54
N GLY A 215 15.11 32.21 0.34
CA GLY A 215 16.41 31.90 -0.27
C GLY A 215 17.07 30.58 0.12
N ARG A 216 16.38 29.68 0.84
CA ARG A 216 16.88 28.32 1.09
C ARG A 216 17.01 27.52 -0.20
N ASP A 217 17.98 26.61 -0.23
CA ASP A 217 18.13 25.63 -1.31
C ASP A 217 16.98 24.59 -1.22
N PRO A 218 16.11 24.50 -2.24
CA PRO A 218 15.02 23.52 -2.24
C PRO A 218 15.51 22.06 -2.24
N VAL A 219 16.72 21.77 -2.72
CA VAL A 219 17.27 20.40 -2.71
C VAL A 219 17.60 19.96 -1.29
N GLU A 220 18.36 20.78 -0.56
CA GLU A 220 18.69 20.52 0.86
C GLU A 220 17.43 20.46 1.73
N LEU A 221 16.45 21.32 1.43
CA LEU A 221 15.19 21.37 2.17
C LEU A 221 14.33 20.13 1.90
N ALA A 222 14.17 19.72 0.65
CA ALA A 222 13.43 18.51 0.29
C ALA A 222 14.08 17.26 0.92
N ALA A 223 15.42 17.18 0.89
CA ALA A 223 16.17 16.09 1.51
C ALA A 223 16.01 16.09 3.05
N GLY A 224 16.08 17.26 3.69
CA GLY A 224 15.94 17.40 5.14
C GLY A 224 14.56 17.01 5.68
N PHE A 225 13.50 17.32 4.94
CA PHE A 225 12.13 16.94 5.31
C PHE A 225 11.72 15.54 4.81
N GLY A 226 12.51 14.95 3.90
CA GLY A 226 12.23 13.66 3.29
C GLY A 226 10.97 13.69 2.42
N VAL A 227 10.87 14.67 1.51
CA VAL A 227 9.70 14.85 0.63
C VAL A 227 10.09 15.01 -0.84
N PRO A 228 9.17 14.72 -1.78
CA PRO A 228 9.40 15.02 -3.19
C PRO A 228 9.54 16.53 -3.44
N MET A 229 10.46 16.93 -4.33
CA MET A 229 10.77 18.34 -4.54
C MET A 229 9.62 19.12 -5.17
N ASP A 230 8.85 18.52 -6.09
CA ASP A 230 7.66 19.15 -6.67
C ASP A 230 6.62 19.51 -5.59
N ARG A 231 6.46 18.65 -4.58
CA ARG A 231 5.53 18.86 -3.46
C ARG A 231 6.00 19.98 -2.54
N LEU A 232 7.30 20.05 -2.26
CA LEU A 232 7.92 21.18 -1.56
C LEU A 232 7.69 22.50 -2.31
N VAL A 233 8.03 22.55 -3.61
CA VAL A 233 7.90 23.76 -4.43
C VAL A 233 6.44 24.22 -4.51
N ARG A 234 5.51 23.29 -4.69
CA ARG A 234 4.06 23.58 -4.73
C ARG A 234 3.57 24.13 -3.40
N ARG A 235 4.01 23.55 -2.28
CA ARG A 235 3.67 24.00 -0.93
C ARG A 235 4.21 25.41 -0.66
N ALA A 236 5.48 25.66 -0.95
CA ALA A 236 6.09 26.99 -0.79
C ALA A 236 5.37 28.06 -1.62
N ARG A 237 5.02 27.75 -2.89
CA ARG A 237 4.24 28.64 -3.74
C ARG A 237 2.86 28.94 -3.13
N GLY A 238 2.17 27.93 -2.61
CA GLY A 238 0.87 28.10 -1.96
C GLY A 238 0.92 28.96 -0.70
N LEU A 239 2.07 29.04 -0.03
CA LEU A 239 2.32 29.88 1.15
C LEU A 239 2.94 31.25 0.82
N GLY A 240 3.22 31.55 -0.45
CA GLY A 240 3.92 32.78 -0.84
C GLY A 240 5.40 32.83 -0.44
N ILE A 241 6.01 31.68 -0.15
CA ILE A 241 7.41 31.57 0.30
C ILE A 241 8.34 31.50 -0.92
N ARG A 242 9.36 32.35 -0.95
CA ARG A 242 10.38 32.38 -2.01
C ARG A 242 11.56 31.47 -1.67
N LEU A 243 11.62 30.30 -2.32
CA LEU A 243 12.79 29.42 -2.35
C LEU A 243 13.86 29.96 -3.31
N ARG A 244 15.11 29.49 -3.18
CA ARG A 244 16.14 29.76 -4.19
C ARG A 244 15.66 29.23 -5.56
N ALA A 245 15.90 30.01 -6.61
CA ALA A 245 15.45 29.65 -7.95
C ALA A 245 16.13 28.36 -8.43
N VAL A 246 15.32 27.43 -8.91
CA VAL A 246 15.75 26.23 -9.64
C VAL A 246 15.05 26.26 -10.99
N ALA A 247 15.82 26.11 -12.07
CA ALA A 247 15.26 26.07 -13.42
C ALA A 247 14.27 24.89 -13.57
N GLY A 248 13.21 25.07 -14.36
CA GLY A 248 12.17 24.03 -14.55
C GLY A 248 12.73 22.69 -15.07
N ASP A 249 13.68 22.76 -16.01
CA ASP A 249 14.35 21.58 -16.56
C ASP A 249 15.18 20.85 -15.48
N ALA A 250 15.86 21.62 -14.62
CA ALA A 250 16.61 21.07 -13.49
C ALA A 250 15.69 20.39 -12.47
N LEU A 251 14.51 20.96 -12.18
CA LEU A 251 13.52 20.35 -11.29
C LEU A 251 13.05 18.98 -11.82
N THR A 252 12.84 18.87 -13.13
CA THR A 252 12.42 17.61 -13.77
C THR A 252 13.49 16.52 -13.63
N VAL A 253 14.75 16.87 -13.88
CA VAL A 253 15.90 15.96 -13.70
C VAL A 253 16.02 15.52 -12.24
N LEU A 254 15.95 16.46 -11.29
CA LEU A 254 16.12 16.16 -9.88
C LEU A 254 14.99 15.29 -9.32
N ASN A 255 13.73 15.50 -9.73
CA ASN A 255 12.63 14.61 -9.38
C ASN A 255 12.86 13.19 -9.91
N ALA A 256 13.30 13.06 -11.16
CA ALA A 256 13.62 11.75 -11.73
C ALA A 256 14.78 11.06 -10.98
N GLU A 257 15.79 11.81 -10.53
CA GLU A 257 16.87 11.29 -9.68
C GLU A 257 16.37 10.86 -8.30
N GLN A 258 15.53 11.65 -7.63
CA GLN A 258 14.96 11.30 -6.32
C GLN A 258 14.10 10.04 -6.40
N SER A 259 13.30 9.89 -7.46
CA SER A 259 12.49 8.70 -7.69
C SER A 259 13.34 7.46 -7.97
N ARG A 260 14.49 7.59 -8.65
CA ARG A 260 15.38 6.47 -8.97
C ARG A 260 16.26 6.03 -7.82
N ASN A 261 16.83 6.99 -7.10
CA ASN A 261 17.89 6.70 -6.13
C ASN A 261 17.34 6.43 -4.73
N GLY A 262 16.04 6.66 -4.48
CA GLY A 262 15.44 6.55 -3.14
C GLY A 262 16.12 7.45 -2.10
N ALA A 263 17.03 8.32 -2.53
CA ALA A 263 18.11 8.75 -1.69
C ALA A 263 17.67 9.95 -0.88
N ILE A 264 17.44 9.68 0.40
CA ILE A 264 17.85 10.58 1.49
C ILE A 264 19.37 10.76 1.32
N ARG A 265 19.79 11.62 0.37
CA ARG A 265 21.21 11.76 -0.05
C ARG A 265 22.15 12.15 1.10
N ASP A 266 21.61 12.52 2.26
CA ASP A 266 22.36 12.90 3.45
C ASP A 266 22.01 12.14 4.74
N GLY A 267 21.28 11.01 4.68
CA GLY A 267 21.00 10.20 5.89
C GLY A 267 20.34 10.96 7.05
N ARG A 268 19.66 12.09 6.79
CA ARG A 268 19.09 12.95 7.85
C ARG A 268 17.81 12.42 8.48
N LEU A 269 17.07 11.57 7.77
CA LEU A 269 15.94 10.82 8.32
C LEU A 269 16.20 9.32 8.15
N PRO A 270 15.93 8.50 9.17
CA PRO A 270 16.00 7.06 9.04
C PRO A 270 14.95 6.55 8.03
N VAL A 271 15.25 5.40 7.43
CA VAL A 271 14.29 4.66 6.59
C VAL A 271 13.10 4.25 7.47
N ASP A 272 11.90 4.47 6.96
CA ASP A 272 10.63 4.27 7.66
C ASP A 272 9.82 3.28 6.81
N GLU A 273 9.82 2.01 7.22
CA GLU A 273 9.24 0.88 6.47
C GLU A 273 8.10 0.23 7.29
N PRO A 274 7.05 -0.30 6.63
CA PRO A 274 5.99 -1.02 7.32
C PRO A 274 6.51 -2.27 8.04
N SER A 275 6.14 -2.45 9.30
CA SER A 275 6.72 -3.49 10.15
C SER A 275 5.66 -4.32 10.90
N MET A 276 4.57 -3.70 11.34
CA MET A 276 3.57 -4.35 12.20
C MET A 276 3.05 -5.66 11.63
N LEU A 277 2.70 -5.69 10.34
CA LEU A 277 2.10 -6.89 9.74
C LEU A 277 3.08 -8.07 9.69
N ILE A 278 4.34 -7.84 9.32
CA ILE A 278 5.34 -8.90 9.27
C ILE A 278 5.74 -9.37 10.67
N GLU A 279 5.81 -8.46 11.65
CA GLU A 279 6.06 -8.83 13.04
C GLU A 279 4.92 -9.67 13.62
N ALA A 280 3.67 -9.24 13.42
CA ALA A 280 2.51 -10.01 13.85
C ALA A 280 2.44 -11.39 13.17
N ALA A 281 2.78 -11.47 11.87
CA ALA A 281 2.83 -12.74 11.16
C ALA A 281 3.93 -13.67 11.72
N ARG A 282 5.10 -13.13 12.07
CA ARG A 282 6.20 -13.90 12.71
C ARG A 282 5.89 -14.32 14.14
N MET A 283 5.04 -13.59 14.84
CA MET A 283 4.53 -14.00 16.16
C MET A 283 3.49 -15.12 16.01
N ALA A 284 2.68 -15.09 14.96
CA ALA A 284 1.62 -16.07 14.71
C ALA A 284 2.14 -17.40 14.15
N PHE A 285 3.17 -17.37 13.30
CA PHE A 285 3.62 -18.52 12.51
C PHE A 285 5.13 -18.70 12.56
N ALA A 286 5.59 -19.96 12.51
CA ALA A 286 7.02 -20.28 12.48
C ALA A 286 7.62 -19.99 11.09
N ASP A 287 6.88 -20.31 10.03
CA ASP A 287 7.16 -19.88 8.66
C ASP A 287 5.91 -19.19 8.07
N PRO A 288 5.77 -17.87 8.28
CA PRO A 288 4.58 -17.14 7.86
C PRO A 288 4.29 -17.26 6.36
N VAL A 289 5.32 -17.32 5.51
CA VAL A 289 5.12 -17.39 4.06
C VAL A 289 4.55 -18.74 3.67
N THR A 290 5.15 -19.82 4.16
CA THR A 290 4.72 -21.19 3.83
C THR A 290 3.34 -21.50 4.41
N GLU A 291 3.12 -21.17 5.69
CA GLU A 291 1.88 -21.49 6.39
C GLU A 291 0.69 -20.70 5.83
N LEU A 292 0.82 -19.38 5.64
CA LEU A 292 -0.24 -18.57 5.03
C LEU A 292 -0.46 -18.96 3.55
N SER A 293 0.59 -19.30 2.80
CA SER A 293 0.45 -19.75 1.41
C SER A 293 -0.38 -21.03 1.32
N ALA A 294 -0.14 -21.99 2.22
CA ALA A 294 -0.90 -23.23 2.29
C ALA A 294 -2.36 -23.00 2.70
N THR A 295 -2.58 -22.26 3.79
CA THR A 295 -3.91 -21.96 4.33
C THR A 295 -4.77 -21.16 3.36
N LEU A 296 -4.20 -20.08 2.81
CA LEU A 296 -4.89 -19.20 1.86
C LEU A 296 -4.83 -19.72 0.42
N ARG A 297 -4.15 -20.85 0.16
CA ARG A 297 -4.04 -21.47 -1.17
C ARG A 297 -3.58 -20.47 -2.23
N VAL A 298 -2.60 -19.63 -1.88
CA VAL A 298 -1.99 -18.63 -2.76
C VAL A 298 -0.51 -18.95 -2.99
N PRO A 299 0.11 -18.48 -4.08
CA PRO A 299 1.55 -18.60 -4.25
C PRO A 299 2.35 -17.94 -3.10
N PRO A 300 3.49 -18.51 -2.68
CA PRO A 300 4.35 -17.90 -1.65
C PRO A 300 4.70 -16.44 -1.92
N ARG A 301 5.03 -16.10 -3.17
CA ARG A 301 5.33 -14.73 -3.60
C ARG A 301 4.20 -13.73 -3.32
N THR A 302 2.94 -14.18 -3.30
CA THR A 302 1.80 -13.32 -3.02
C THR A 302 1.79 -12.94 -1.53
N VAL A 303 2.08 -13.90 -0.65
CA VAL A 303 2.23 -13.65 0.79
C VAL A 303 3.46 -12.78 1.04
N THR A 304 4.60 -13.11 0.44
CA THR A 304 5.84 -12.31 0.50
C THR A 304 5.59 -10.85 0.16
N GLY A 305 4.86 -10.59 -0.94
CA GLY A 305 4.52 -9.23 -1.36
C GLY A 305 3.61 -8.48 -0.37
N LEU A 306 2.58 -9.15 0.15
CA LEU A 306 1.66 -8.54 1.13
C LEU A 306 2.34 -8.25 2.48
N LEU A 307 3.22 -9.14 2.93
CA LEU A 307 3.99 -8.98 4.17
C LEU A 307 5.19 -8.02 4.01
N GLY A 308 5.41 -7.45 2.82
CA GLY A 308 6.53 -6.54 2.58
C GLY A 308 7.91 -7.19 2.71
N ILE A 309 8.00 -8.52 2.58
CA ILE A 309 9.28 -9.22 2.64
C ILE A 309 9.99 -8.99 1.30
N VAL A 310 11.00 -8.10 1.29
CA VAL A 310 11.88 -7.96 0.14
C VAL A 310 12.69 -9.26 0.00
N PRO A 311 12.69 -9.93 -1.17
CA PRO A 311 13.59 -11.05 -1.37
C PRO A 311 15.02 -10.59 -1.12
N ALA A 312 15.77 -11.30 -0.27
CA ALA A 312 17.19 -11.03 -0.11
C ALA A 312 17.81 -10.99 -1.51
N VAL A 313 18.37 -9.85 -1.90
CA VAL A 313 19.21 -9.77 -3.08
C VAL A 313 20.38 -10.70 -2.78
N VAL A 314 20.36 -11.92 -3.33
CA VAL A 314 21.51 -12.81 -3.30
C VAL A 314 22.64 -11.99 -3.91
N GLY A 315 23.55 -11.53 -3.06
CA GLY A 315 24.68 -10.73 -3.52
C GLY A 315 25.35 -11.48 -4.66
N ARG A 316 25.75 -10.77 -5.71
CA ARG A 316 26.46 -11.30 -6.89
C ARG A 316 27.77 -12.07 -6.57
N HIS A 317 28.07 -12.31 -5.30
CA HIS A 317 29.24 -12.99 -4.78
C HIS A 317 28.98 -14.42 -4.29
N LEU A 318 27.72 -14.89 -4.26
CA LEU A 318 27.41 -16.26 -3.88
C LEU A 318 27.02 -17.09 -5.10
N THR A 319 28.00 -17.80 -5.65
CA THR A 319 27.77 -18.91 -6.57
C THR A 319 27.35 -20.12 -5.74
N ALA A 320 26.19 -20.71 -6.04
CA ALA A 320 25.79 -21.98 -5.43
C ALA A 320 26.86 -23.04 -5.73
N VAL A 321 27.44 -23.63 -4.69
CA VAL A 321 28.25 -24.85 -4.81
C VAL A 321 27.32 -26.01 -4.48
N ARG A 322 26.75 -26.58 -5.55
CA ARG A 322 25.99 -27.84 -5.68
C ARG A 322 25.08 -28.26 -4.53
#